data_AF-A0A1Y1L5W9-F1
#
_entry.id   AF-A0A1Y1L5W9-F1
#
_cell.length_a   1.000
_cell.length_b   1.000
_cell.length_c   1.000
_cell.angle_alpha   90.00
_cell.angle_beta   90.00
_cell.angle_gamma   90.00
#
_symmetry.space_group_name_H-M   'P 1'
#
loop_
_entity.id
_entity.type
_entity.pdbx_description
1 polymer ?
#
loop_
_entity_poly.entity_id
_entity_poly.type
_entity_poly.pdbx_seq_one_letter_code
_entity_poly.pdbx_strand_id
1 'polypeptide(L)'
;PWINKRGYSIVRCLPVTGRTHQIRVHLQYLGHPIQNDPIYANQRVWGFNLGRNDADGTVSTDEDVISRLSRMGKEEVAQAVVYHDEMLDKYEKKRAEKMTGEVCDLCATPLYSDPGMHELSLWLHSLRYEDAGGAWSYKSPLPKWALPPEGMAGPTTVGGMDELVEAVKDDNPEIHGMPGAEMERK
;
A
#
# COMPACT_ATOMS: atom_id res chain seq x y z
N PRO A 1 -12.71 3.49 13.89
CA PRO A 1 -12.04 4.51 13.04
C PRO A 1 -10.60 4.77 13.53
N TRP A 2 -9.59 4.62 12.65
CA TRP A 2 -8.17 4.86 13.00
C TRP A 2 -7.87 6.35 13.26
N ILE A 3 -8.82 7.26 12.99
CA ILE A 3 -8.71 8.69 13.28
C ILE A 3 -8.38 9.01 14.75
N ASN A 4 -8.77 8.14 15.68
CA ASN A 4 -8.43 8.28 17.10
C ASN A 4 -7.21 7.45 17.51
N LYS A 5 -6.59 6.71 16.59
CA LYS A 5 -5.37 5.94 16.84
C LYS A 5 -4.16 6.84 16.54
N ARG A 6 -3.25 6.94 17.50
CA ARG A 6 -1.99 7.67 17.33
C ARG A 6 -0.87 6.70 17.00
N GLY A 7 0.08 7.18 16.20
CA GLY A 7 1.25 6.41 15.78
C GLY A 7 1.03 5.57 14.54
N TYR A 8 2.07 4.83 14.18
CA TYR A 8 2.10 3.90 13.06
C TYR A 8 2.70 2.58 13.54
N SER A 9 2.34 1.49 12.86
CA SER A 9 2.90 0.17 13.12
C SER A 9 3.50 -0.37 11.83
N ILE A 10 4.60 -1.10 11.97
CA ILE A 10 5.18 -1.86 10.87
C ILE A 10 4.51 -3.23 10.87
N VAL A 11 4.00 -3.63 9.71
CA VAL A 11 3.38 -4.94 9.53
C VAL A 11 4.20 -5.76 8.53
N ARG A 12 4.33 -7.04 8.82
CA ARG A 12 4.84 -8.01 7.85
C ARG A 12 3.66 -8.56 7.06
N CYS A 13 3.72 -8.47 5.75
CA CYS A 13 2.73 -9.04 4.85
C CYS A 13 3.32 -10.23 4.11
N LEU A 14 2.56 -11.32 4.00
CA LEU A 14 2.90 -12.50 3.22
C LEU A 14 1.82 -12.71 2.15
N PRO A 15 1.96 -12.09 0.96
CA PRO A 15 0.98 -12.26 -0.09
C PRO A 15 1.09 -13.68 -0.67
N VAL A 16 -0.02 -14.43 -0.66
CA VAL A 16 -0.11 -15.78 -1.27
C VAL A 16 -0.23 -15.69 -2.79
N THR A 17 -0.78 -14.58 -3.29
CA THR A 17 -0.90 -14.29 -4.72
C THR A 17 -0.25 -12.94 -5.05
N GLY A 18 -0.10 -12.61 -6.34
CA GLY A 18 0.61 -11.41 -6.80
C GLY A 18 -0.30 -10.37 -7.46
N ARG A 19 -1.57 -10.25 -7.04
CA ARG A 19 -2.50 -9.32 -7.71
C ARG A 19 -2.06 -7.87 -7.52
N THR A 20 -2.33 -7.03 -8.52
CA THR A 20 -2.02 -5.60 -8.48
C THR A 20 -2.64 -4.95 -7.24
N HIS A 21 -1.82 -4.19 -6.50
CA HIS A 21 -2.21 -3.45 -5.29
C HIS A 21 -2.75 -4.31 -4.12
N GLN A 22 -2.59 -5.63 -4.14
CA GLN A 22 -3.19 -6.52 -3.15
C GLN A 22 -2.92 -6.09 -1.70
N ILE A 23 -1.66 -5.86 -1.32
CA ILE A 23 -1.33 -5.42 0.05
C ILE A 23 -2.04 -4.10 0.40
N ARG A 24 -2.07 -3.14 -0.53
CA ARG A 24 -2.65 -1.80 -0.33
C ARG A 24 -4.15 -1.90 -0.04
N VAL A 25 -4.88 -2.67 -0.86
CA VAL A 25 -6.33 -2.87 -0.74
C VAL A 25 -6.67 -3.64 0.53
N HIS A 26 -5.94 -4.72 0.85
CA HIS A 26 -6.21 -5.51 2.05
C HIS A 26 -6.00 -4.68 3.33
N LEU A 27 -4.91 -3.92 3.41
CA LEU A 27 -4.63 -3.05 4.55
C LEU A 27 -5.69 -1.94 4.69
N GLN A 28 -6.12 -1.36 3.57
CA GLN A 28 -7.24 -0.41 3.56
C GLN A 28 -8.53 -1.03 4.08
N TYR A 29 -8.93 -2.20 3.56
CA TYR A 29 -10.14 -2.91 3.96
C TYR A 29 -10.18 -3.20 5.46
N LEU A 30 -9.03 -3.57 6.06
CA LEU A 30 -8.89 -3.76 7.51
C LEU A 30 -9.01 -2.44 8.31
N GLY A 31 -8.96 -1.29 7.64
CA GLY A 31 -8.96 0.05 8.22
C GLY A 31 -7.58 0.55 8.63
N HIS A 32 -6.53 -0.04 8.08
CA HIS A 32 -5.14 0.27 8.39
C HIS A 32 -4.31 0.45 7.10
N PRO A 33 -4.72 1.36 6.18
CA PRO A 33 -4.04 1.55 4.90
C PRO A 33 -2.59 1.99 5.10
N ILE A 34 -1.76 1.82 4.06
CA ILE A 34 -0.40 2.37 4.04
C ILE A 34 -0.49 3.90 4.13
N GLN A 35 0.16 4.46 5.13
CA GLN A 35 -0.04 5.85 5.55
C GLN A 35 0.31 6.90 4.50
N ASN A 36 1.33 6.66 3.69
CA ASN A 36 1.76 7.58 2.63
C ASN A 36 1.15 7.24 1.27
N ASP A 37 0.15 6.35 1.21
CA ASP A 37 -0.50 5.94 -0.03
C ASP A 37 -1.53 7.00 -0.50
N PRO A 38 -1.28 7.74 -1.58
CA PRO A 38 -2.15 8.84 -1.99
C PRO A 38 -3.47 8.38 -2.61
N ILE A 39 -3.61 7.08 -2.91
CA ILE A 39 -4.81 6.49 -3.49
C ILE A 39 -5.65 5.85 -2.39
N TYR A 40 -5.08 4.92 -1.62
CA TYR A 40 -5.83 4.10 -0.66
C TYR A 40 -5.90 4.70 0.74
N ALA A 41 -5.05 5.68 1.08
CA ALA A 41 -5.16 6.49 2.29
C ALA A 41 -5.70 7.89 1.98
N ASN A 42 -6.67 8.01 1.07
CA ASN A 42 -7.27 9.28 0.68
C ASN A 42 -8.77 9.35 1.04
N GLN A 43 -9.10 10.22 1.99
CA GLN A 43 -10.48 10.39 2.48
C GLN A 43 -11.42 11.02 1.47
N ARG A 44 -10.90 11.75 0.48
CA ARG A 44 -11.74 12.34 -0.58
C ARG A 44 -12.27 11.28 -1.54
N VAL A 45 -11.54 10.18 -1.68
CA VAL A 45 -11.96 9.03 -2.50
C VAL A 45 -12.83 8.08 -1.69
N TRP A 46 -12.32 7.65 -0.53
CA TRP A 46 -12.86 6.51 0.22
C TRP A 46 -13.69 6.91 1.44
N GLY A 47 -13.95 8.22 1.61
CA GLY A 47 -14.68 8.77 2.74
C GLY A 47 -13.93 8.64 4.07
N PHE A 48 -14.62 9.00 5.15
CA PHE A 48 -14.08 9.00 6.52
C PHE A 48 -13.64 7.61 6.99
N ASN A 49 -14.28 6.55 6.48
CA ASN A 49 -13.98 5.16 6.81
C ASN A 49 -12.94 4.51 5.88
N LEU A 50 -12.36 5.26 4.92
CA LEU A 50 -11.29 4.81 4.03
C LEU A 50 -11.54 3.39 3.48
N GLY A 51 -12.77 3.09 3.05
CA GLY A 51 -13.11 1.77 2.50
C GLY A 51 -13.07 0.60 3.49
N ARG A 52 -12.99 0.87 4.81
CA ARG A 52 -12.96 -0.18 5.83
C ARG A 52 -14.23 -1.01 5.78
N ASN A 53 -14.06 -2.34 5.69
CA ASN A 53 -15.15 -3.33 5.66
C ASN A 53 -16.21 -3.09 4.57
N ASP A 54 -15.89 -2.41 3.46
CA ASP A 54 -16.83 -2.13 2.36
C ASP A 54 -16.48 -2.95 1.11
N ALA A 55 -16.40 -4.27 1.25
CA ALA A 55 -16.01 -5.16 0.13
C ALA A 55 -17.05 -5.16 -1.01
N ASP A 56 -18.31 -4.94 -0.68
CA ASP A 56 -19.43 -5.00 -1.61
C ASP A 56 -19.79 -3.62 -2.20
N GLY A 57 -19.01 -2.57 -1.91
CA GLY A 57 -19.24 -1.21 -2.40
C GLY A 57 -20.57 -0.60 -1.95
N THR A 58 -21.06 -1.02 -0.79
CA THR A 58 -22.35 -0.60 -0.24
C THR A 58 -22.32 0.82 0.32
N VAL A 59 -21.16 1.27 0.82
CA VAL A 59 -20.97 2.60 1.39
C VAL A 59 -20.43 3.56 0.34
N SER A 60 -19.47 3.13 -0.47
CA SER A 60 -19.01 3.87 -1.64
C SER A 60 -19.06 2.96 -2.85
N THR A 61 -20.02 3.22 -3.73
CA THR A 61 -20.18 2.46 -4.97
C THR A 61 -18.96 2.64 -5.86
N ASP A 62 -18.71 1.66 -6.72
CA ASP A 62 -17.59 1.72 -7.67
C ASP A 62 -17.68 2.97 -8.56
N GLU A 63 -18.88 3.35 -9.00
CA GLU A 63 -19.12 4.55 -9.81
C GLU A 63 -18.68 5.84 -9.08
N ASP A 64 -19.02 5.96 -7.80
CA ASP A 64 -18.61 7.09 -6.97
C ASP A 64 -17.09 7.13 -6.77
N VAL A 65 -16.50 5.97 -6.49
CA VAL A 65 -15.04 5.85 -6.28
C VAL A 65 -14.30 6.20 -7.58
N ILE A 66 -14.73 5.67 -8.72
CA ILE A 66 -14.15 5.97 -10.04
C ILE A 66 -14.27 7.47 -10.34
N SER A 67 -15.44 8.06 -10.08
CA SER A 67 -15.66 9.50 -10.26
C SER A 67 -14.68 10.32 -9.42
N ARG A 68 -14.52 10.01 -8.13
CA ARG A 68 -13.58 10.71 -7.23
C ARG A 68 -12.12 10.51 -7.64
N LEU A 69 -11.73 9.30 -8.01
CA LEU A 69 -10.39 9.00 -8.54
C LEU A 69 -10.10 9.77 -9.82
N SER A 70 -11.09 9.93 -10.71
CA SER A 70 -10.91 10.65 -11.98
C SER A 70 -10.58 12.14 -11.82
N ARG A 71 -10.89 12.72 -10.65
CA ARG A 71 -10.60 14.12 -10.30
C ARG A 71 -9.20 14.31 -9.72
N MET A 72 -8.61 13.24 -9.18
CA MET A 72 -7.23 13.25 -8.71
C MET A 72 -6.25 13.41 -9.88
N GLY A 73 -5.20 14.21 -9.69
CA GLY A 73 -4.22 14.59 -10.71
C GLY A 73 -4.73 15.62 -11.73
N LYS A 74 -6.06 15.74 -11.89
CA LYS A 74 -6.69 16.70 -12.82
C LYS A 74 -7.06 18.01 -12.13
N GLU A 75 -7.95 17.92 -11.16
CA GLU A 75 -8.50 19.06 -10.40
C GLU A 75 -7.94 19.07 -8.97
N GLU A 76 -7.57 17.91 -8.45
CA GLU A 76 -7.13 17.73 -7.08
C GLU A 76 -5.76 17.05 -7.00
N VAL A 77 -4.94 17.47 -6.04
CA VAL A 77 -3.64 16.83 -5.76
C VAL A 77 -3.87 15.46 -5.12
N ALA A 78 -3.05 14.47 -5.48
CA ALA A 78 -3.04 13.18 -4.82
C ALA A 78 -2.49 13.34 -3.38
N GLN A 79 -3.30 13.10 -2.36
CA GLN A 79 -2.91 13.34 -0.96
C GLN A 79 -3.18 12.13 -0.07
N ALA A 80 -2.23 11.81 0.81
CA ALA A 80 -2.38 10.80 1.86
C ALA A 80 -2.60 11.46 3.24
N VAL A 81 -3.34 10.81 4.14
CA VAL A 81 -3.73 11.37 5.46
C VAL A 81 -2.55 11.81 6.33
N VAL A 82 -1.35 11.24 6.18
CA VAL A 82 -0.19 11.58 7.03
C VAL A 82 0.40 12.97 6.75
N TYR A 83 0.13 13.57 5.59
CA TYR A 83 0.71 14.87 5.23
C TYR A 83 -0.06 16.09 5.76
N HIS A 84 -0.92 15.92 6.78
CA HIS A 84 -1.63 17.03 7.45
C HIS A 84 -0.72 17.91 8.34
N ASP A 85 0.50 18.22 7.92
CA ASP A 85 1.29 19.31 8.49
C ASP A 85 1.25 20.50 7.52
N GLU A 86 0.49 21.55 7.86
CA GLU A 86 0.03 22.60 6.93
C GLU A 86 1.15 23.30 6.14
N MET A 87 2.37 23.30 6.67
CA MET A 87 3.56 23.91 6.05
C MET A 87 4.25 22.99 5.03
N LEU A 88 4.38 21.69 5.32
CA LEU A 88 4.85 20.70 4.35
C LEU A 88 3.83 20.48 3.24
N ASP A 89 2.54 20.50 3.60
CA ASP A 89 1.42 20.30 2.70
C ASP A 89 1.33 21.39 1.62
N LYS A 90 1.66 22.66 1.94
CA LYS A 90 1.74 23.75 0.95
C LYS A 90 2.95 23.63 0.02
N TYR A 91 4.06 23.08 0.52
CA TYR A 91 5.29 22.93 -0.25
C TYR A 91 5.17 21.76 -1.23
N GLU A 92 4.65 20.62 -0.78
CA GLU A 92 4.46 19.43 -1.60
C GLU A 92 3.30 19.58 -2.60
N LYS A 93 2.20 20.29 -2.24
CA LYS A 93 1.13 20.65 -3.20
C LYS A 93 1.61 21.45 -4.42
N LYS A 94 2.74 22.15 -4.33
CA LYS A 94 3.31 22.88 -5.47
C LYS A 94 4.11 21.98 -6.42
N ARG A 95 4.54 20.80 -5.97
CA ARG A 95 5.40 19.87 -6.70
C ARG A 95 4.73 18.53 -7.03
N ALA A 96 3.49 18.35 -6.59
CA ALA A 96 2.69 17.19 -6.91
C ALA A 96 2.28 17.17 -8.39
N GLU A 97 2.07 15.97 -8.93
CA GLU A 97 1.59 15.73 -10.29
C GLU A 97 0.28 16.50 -10.56
N LYS A 98 0.27 17.29 -11.63
CA LYS A 98 -0.89 18.06 -12.10
C LYS A 98 -0.95 18.05 -13.62
N MET A 99 -2.17 18.10 -14.15
CA MET A 99 -2.36 18.30 -15.58
C MET A 99 -1.73 19.62 -16.04
N THR A 100 -0.88 19.56 -17.06
CA THR A 100 -0.14 20.74 -17.56
C THR A 100 -1.00 21.62 -18.48
N GLY A 101 -2.10 21.06 -19.00
CA GLY A 101 -2.90 21.67 -20.06
C GLY A 101 -2.38 21.39 -21.47
N GLU A 102 -1.25 20.67 -21.58
CA GLU A 102 -0.69 20.20 -22.85
C GLU A 102 -1.22 18.81 -23.21
N VAL A 103 -1.08 18.40 -24.47
CA VAL A 103 -1.48 17.08 -24.95
C VAL A 103 -0.33 16.44 -25.72
N CYS A 104 -0.25 15.10 -25.69
CA CYS A 104 0.72 14.35 -26.48
C CYS A 104 0.45 14.52 -27.98
N ASP A 105 1.47 14.87 -28.76
CA ASP A 105 1.35 15.12 -30.21
C ASP A 105 0.95 13.88 -31.03
N LEU A 106 1.09 12.67 -30.47
CA LEU A 106 0.80 11.41 -31.17
C LEU A 106 -0.58 10.86 -30.85
N CYS A 107 -0.96 10.87 -29.57
CA CYS A 107 -2.20 10.23 -29.10
C CYS A 107 -3.19 11.23 -28.48
N ALA A 108 -2.88 12.52 -28.47
CA ALA A 108 -3.67 13.60 -27.86
C ALA A 108 -4.02 13.39 -26.37
N THR A 109 -3.31 12.48 -25.68
CA THR A 109 -3.50 12.24 -24.25
C THR A 109 -3.05 13.47 -23.46
N PRO A 110 -3.87 14.00 -22.54
CA PRO A 110 -3.47 15.10 -21.67
C PRO A 110 -2.18 14.77 -20.91
N LEU A 111 -1.24 15.72 -20.90
CA LEU A 111 0.03 15.58 -20.21
C LEU A 111 -0.08 16.05 -18.76
N TYR A 112 0.69 15.40 -17.90
CA TYR A 112 0.82 15.73 -16.49
C TYR A 112 2.28 16.11 -16.20
N SER A 113 2.48 16.97 -15.20
CA SER A 113 3.82 17.32 -14.73
C SER A 113 4.47 16.11 -14.07
N ASP A 114 5.79 16.00 -14.15
CA ASP A 114 6.50 14.94 -13.41
C ASP A 114 6.11 14.96 -11.92
N PRO A 115 5.80 13.79 -11.33
CA PRO A 115 5.46 13.69 -9.93
C PRO A 115 6.65 14.10 -9.05
N GLY A 116 6.35 14.66 -7.88
CA GLY A 116 7.38 14.97 -6.90
C GLY A 116 8.05 13.70 -6.37
N MET A 117 9.31 13.79 -5.92
CA MET A 117 10.01 12.64 -5.31
C MET A 117 9.23 12.00 -4.15
N HIS A 118 8.42 12.78 -3.43
CA HIS A 118 7.57 12.30 -2.35
C HIS A 118 6.43 11.38 -2.85
N GLU A 119 5.96 11.55 -4.08
CA GLU A 119 4.90 10.73 -4.71
C GLU A 119 5.45 9.45 -5.34
N LEU A 120 6.75 9.42 -5.62
CA LEU A 120 7.44 8.25 -6.20
C LEU A 120 7.75 7.15 -5.17
N SER A 121 7.43 7.37 -3.89
CA SER A 121 7.74 6.43 -2.81
C SER A 121 6.48 5.91 -2.13
N LEU A 122 6.42 4.60 -1.91
CA LEU A 122 5.43 3.96 -1.07
C LEU A 122 6.14 3.36 0.14
N TRP A 123 5.56 3.46 1.33
CA TRP A 123 6.10 2.85 2.55
C TRP A 123 5.87 1.33 2.54
N LEU A 124 6.56 0.68 1.62
CA LEU A 124 6.56 -0.74 1.40
C LEU A 124 7.99 -1.17 1.10
N HIS A 125 8.42 -2.27 1.71
CA HIS A 125 9.75 -2.81 1.48
C HIS A 125 9.65 -4.28 1.09
N SER A 126 10.23 -4.59 -0.07
CA SER A 126 10.36 -5.95 -0.56
C SER A 126 11.50 -6.66 0.17
N LEU A 127 11.12 -7.43 1.18
CA LEU A 127 12.07 -8.06 2.09
C LEU A 127 12.66 -9.37 1.57
N ARG A 128 11.81 -10.25 1.04
CA ARG A 128 12.21 -11.59 0.59
C ARG A 128 11.35 -12.03 -0.58
N TYR A 129 11.98 -12.75 -1.50
CA TYR A 129 11.33 -13.52 -2.55
C TYR A 129 11.96 -14.90 -2.60
N GLU A 130 11.18 -15.88 -3.00
CA GLU A 130 11.60 -17.27 -3.11
C GLU A 130 10.69 -17.95 -4.13
N ASP A 131 11.24 -18.83 -4.95
CA ASP A 131 10.42 -19.69 -5.77
C ASP A 131 9.75 -20.79 -4.95
N ALA A 132 8.65 -21.30 -5.48
CA ALA A 132 7.92 -22.41 -4.87
C ALA A 132 8.79 -23.67 -4.66
N GLY A 133 9.80 -23.87 -5.52
CA GLY A 133 10.71 -25.02 -5.45
C GLY A 133 11.97 -24.81 -4.60
N GLY A 134 12.17 -23.61 -4.01
CA GLY A 134 13.36 -23.25 -3.26
C GLY A 134 14.67 -23.23 -4.07
N ALA A 135 14.62 -23.32 -5.40
CA ALA A 135 15.80 -23.29 -6.26
C ALA A 135 16.44 -21.90 -6.31
N TRP A 136 15.67 -20.84 -6.01
CA TRP A 136 16.22 -19.51 -5.80
C TRP A 136 15.50 -18.77 -4.68
N SER A 137 16.29 -18.03 -3.90
CA SER A 137 15.75 -17.06 -2.95
C SER A 137 16.59 -15.80 -2.95
N TYR A 138 15.95 -14.69 -2.65
CA TYR A 138 16.58 -13.41 -2.44
C TYR A 138 16.04 -12.78 -1.17
N LYS A 139 16.91 -12.20 -0.36
CA LYS A 139 16.54 -11.44 0.84
C LYS A 139 17.34 -10.14 0.87
N SER A 140 16.64 -9.03 0.99
CA SER A 140 17.25 -7.72 1.19
C SER A 140 17.55 -7.49 2.69
N PRO A 141 18.50 -6.60 3.03
CA PRO A 141 18.65 -6.11 4.40
C PRO A 141 17.40 -5.34 4.85
N LEU A 142 17.07 -5.42 6.14
CA LEU A 142 16.00 -4.61 6.71
C LEU A 142 16.33 -3.11 6.55
N PRO A 143 15.36 -2.29 6.12
CA PRO A 143 15.56 -0.87 6.01
C PRO A 143 15.71 -0.26 7.41
N LYS A 144 16.44 0.85 7.51
CA LYS A 144 16.70 1.52 8.80
C LYS A 144 15.42 1.85 9.58
N TRP A 145 14.36 2.23 8.87
CA TRP A 145 13.07 2.55 9.47
C TRP A 145 12.34 1.34 10.07
N ALA A 146 12.75 0.11 9.74
CA ALA A 146 12.24 -1.13 10.33
C ALA A 146 13.03 -1.60 11.55
N LEU A 147 14.12 -0.92 11.88
CA LEU A 147 14.96 -1.21 13.03
C LEU A 147 14.63 -0.26 14.19
N PRO A 148 14.82 -0.69 15.44
CA PRO A 148 14.69 0.21 16.58
C PRO A 148 15.68 1.37 16.44
N PRO A 149 15.30 2.60 16.84
CA PRO A 149 16.22 3.71 16.95
C PRO A 149 17.42 3.38 17.85
N GLU A 150 18.52 4.10 17.65
CA GLU A 150 19.72 3.93 18.48
C GLU A 150 19.39 4.09 19.97
N GLY A 151 19.82 3.13 20.80
CA GLY A 151 19.54 3.11 22.23
C GLY A 151 18.15 2.60 22.63
N MET A 152 17.27 2.23 21.69
CA MET A 152 15.99 1.59 21.99
C MET A 152 16.05 0.08 21.75
N ALA A 153 15.38 -0.68 22.62
CA ALA A 153 15.17 -2.11 22.41
C ALA A 153 14.01 -2.33 21.43
N GLY A 154 14.15 -3.28 20.51
CA GLY A 154 13.09 -3.65 19.58
C GLY A 154 13.50 -4.77 18.62
N PRO A 155 12.58 -5.22 17.75
CA PRO A 155 12.86 -6.27 16.78
C PRO A 155 13.92 -5.82 15.77
N THR A 156 15.00 -6.60 15.63
CA THR A 156 16.07 -6.37 14.64
C THR A 156 16.06 -7.41 13.52
N THR A 157 15.20 -8.42 13.64
CA THR A 157 15.02 -9.49 12.67
C THR A 157 13.53 -9.70 12.41
N VAL A 158 13.24 -10.27 11.25
CA VAL A 158 11.94 -10.88 10.99
C VAL A 158 12.08 -12.39 11.18
N GLY A 159 11.06 -13.00 11.81
CA GLY A 159 10.96 -14.44 11.96
C GLY A 159 10.95 -15.20 10.62
N GLY A 160 11.00 -16.53 10.70
CA GLY A 160 10.97 -17.43 9.54
C GLY A 160 9.66 -17.33 8.73
N MET A 161 9.61 -18.03 7.58
CA MET A 161 8.33 -18.26 6.89
C MET A 161 7.49 -19.24 7.71
N ASP A 162 8.14 -20.31 8.19
CA ASP A 162 7.53 -21.40 8.97
C ASP A 162 6.88 -20.91 10.26
N GLU A 163 7.55 -20.04 11.02
CA GLU A 163 6.99 -19.44 12.24
C GLU A 163 5.68 -18.68 11.98
N LEU A 164 5.55 -18.07 10.80
CA LEU A 164 4.38 -17.27 10.45
C LEU A 164 3.25 -18.13 9.89
N VAL A 165 3.58 -19.14 9.07
CA VAL A 165 2.64 -20.16 8.59
C VAL A 165 2.03 -20.91 9.77
N GLU A 166 2.86 -21.33 10.71
CA GLU A 166 2.43 -22.01 11.93
C GLU A 166 1.49 -21.14 12.78
N ALA A 167 1.76 -19.83 12.86
CA ALA A 167 0.95 -18.90 13.66
C ALA A 167 -0.46 -18.64 13.09
N VAL A 168 -0.68 -18.87 11.79
CA VAL A 168 -1.97 -18.61 11.11
C VAL A 168 -2.66 -19.87 10.61
N LYS A 169 -2.13 -21.05 10.95
CA LYS A 169 -2.57 -22.33 10.42
C LYS A 169 -4.06 -22.65 10.66
N ASP A 170 -4.54 -22.29 11.84
CA ASP A 170 -5.91 -22.59 12.26
C ASP A 170 -6.92 -21.60 11.67
N ASP A 171 -6.45 -20.38 11.35
CA ASP A 171 -7.27 -19.29 10.77
C ASP A 171 -7.29 -19.30 9.24
N ASN A 172 -6.25 -19.84 8.60
CA ASN A 172 -6.13 -19.96 7.15
C ASN A 172 -5.59 -21.35 6.76
N PRO A 173 -6.45 -22.40 6.79
CA PRO A 173 -6.03 -23.79 6.58
C PRO A 173 -5.41 -24.04 5.19
N GLU A 174 -5.72 -23.18 4.22
CA GLU A 174 -5.15 -23.19 2.86
C GLU A 174 -3.67 -22.79 2.80
N ILE A 175 -3.12 -22.19 3.86
CA ILE A 175 -1.68 -21.95 4.02
C ILE A 175 -0.98 -23.21 4.55
N HIS A 176 -1.69 -24.04 5.33
CA HIS A 176 -1.16 -25.25 5.99
C HIS A 176 -1.14 -26.49 5.07
N GLY A 177 -1.76 -26.39 3.90
CA GLY A 177 -1.85 -27.41 2.87
C GLY A 177 -0.99 -27.17 1.64
N MET A 178 0.01 -26.27 1.69
CA MET A 178 1.06 -26.22 0.68
C MET A 178 2.22 -27.14 1.11
N PRO A 179 2.24 -28.44 0.75
CA PRO A 179 3.53 -29.07 0.50
C PRO A 179 4.10 -28.26 -0.66
N GLY A 180 5.28 -27.65 -0.54
CA GLY A 180 5.80 -26.63 -1.47
C GLY A 180 5.15 -26.69 -2.85
N ALA A 181 4.17 -25.80 -3.10
CA ALA A 181 3.22 -25.84 -4.22
C ALA A 181 3.10 -27.21 -4.94
N GLU A 182 2.24 -28.12 -4.48
CA GLU A 182 1.83 -29.26 -5.30
C GLU A 182 1.03 -28.75 -6.52
N MET A 183 1.78 -28.39 -7.57
CA MET A 183 1.79 -29.09 -8.84
C MET A 183 0.43 -29.70 -9.24
N GLU A 184 -0.52 -28.86 -9.64
CA GLU A 184 -1.54 -29.28 -10.61
C GLU A 184 -1.50 -28.41 -11.87
N ARG A 185 -0.72 -28.94 -12.80
CA ARG A 185 -0.78 -28.86 -14.25
C ARG A 185 -2.13 -28.34 -14.79
N LYS A 186 -2.09 -27.22 -15.51
CA LYS A 186 -2.50 -27.13 -16.93
C LYS A 186 -1.75 -26.03 -17.63
#